data_AF-A0A179IMG2-F1
#
_entry.id   AF-A0A179IMG2-F1
#
_cell.length_a   1.000
_cell.length_b   1.000
_cell.length_c   1.000
_cell.angle_alpha   90.00
_cell.angle_beta   90.00
_cell.angle_gamma   90.00
#
_symmetry.space_group_name_H-M   'P 1'
#
loop_
_entity.id
_entity.type
_entity.pdbx_description
1 polymer ?
#
loop_
_entity_poly.entity_id
_entity_poly.type
_entity_poly.pdbx_seq_one_letter_code
_entity_poly.pdbx_strand_id
1 'polypeptide(L)'
;MPPDISGLSQFQIENFFLQNPSVTQERCDTEAEEITGQSVTPTLSQGGASYTVAGGRLVVQFRTPSSVLDMELLKDLSRIRTTS
;
A
#
# COMPACT_ATOMS: atom_id res chain seq x y z
N MET A 1 -21.35 -12.23 -11.08
CA MET A 1 -21.31 -10.88 -10.47
C MET A 1 -19.83 -10.51 -10.39
N PRO A 2 -19.37 -9.40 -10.99
CA PRO A 2 -17.99 -8.97 -10.81
C PRO A 2 -17.73 -8.73 -9.31
N PRO A 3 -16.52 -9.02 -8.81
CA PRO A 3 -16.18 -8.76 -7.41
C PRO A 3 -16.35 -7.27 -7.12
N ASP A 4 -16.97 -6.95 -5.97
CA ASP A 4 -17.06 -5.58 -5.48
C ASP A 4 -15.68 -5.16 -4.94
N ILE A 5 -14.84 -4.67 -5.84
CA ILE A 5 -13.47 -4.25 -5.55
C ILE A 5 -13.47 -3.10 -4.53
N SER A 6 -14.48 -2.22 -4.57
CA SER A 6 -14.61 -1.13 -3.61
C SER A 6 -14.92 -1.65 -2.21
N GLY A 7 -15.87 -2.58 -2.08
CA GLY A 7 -16.17 -3.24 -0.81
C GLY A 7 -14.97 -4.02 -0.25
N LEU A 8 -14.21 -4.70 -1.11
CA LEU A 8 -12.98 -5.38 -0.72
C LEU A 8 -11.90 -4.40 -0.24
N SER A 9 -11.69 -3.29 -0.97
CA SER A 9 -10.73 -2.26 -0.59
C SER A 9 -11.06 -1.67 0.77
N GLN A 10 -12.32 -1.34 1.01
CA GLN A 10 -12.75 -0.79 2.30
C GLN A 10 -12.49 -1.79 3.44
N PHE A 11 -12.89 -3.06 3.27
CA PHE A 11 -12.63 -4.11 4.25
C PHE A 11 -11.13 -4.28 4.55
N GLN A 12 -10.27 -4.23 3.53
CA GLN A 12 -8.82 -4.35 3.69
C GLN A 12 -8.21 -3.17 4.45
N ILE A 13 -8.68 -1.95 4.18
CA ILE A 13 -8.24 -0.74 4.90
C ILE A 13 -8.64 -0.84 6.37
N GLU A 14 -9.91 -1.15 6.65
CA GLU A 14 -10.43 -1.31 8.00
C GLU A 14 -9.66 -2.39 8.76
N ASN A 15 -9.47 -3.56 8.14
CA ASN A 15 -8.72 -4.65 8.75
C ASN A 15 -7.25 -4.27 9.02
N PHE A 16 -6.60 -3.54 8.12
CA PHE A 16 -5.23 -3.08 8.34
C PHE A 16 -5.12 -2.23 9.61
N PHE A 17 -6.00 -1.23 9.80
CA PHE A 17 -5.93 -0.37 10.98
C PHE A 17 -6.44 -1.06 12.26
N LEU A 18 -7.34 -2.04 12.15
CA LEU A 18 -7.70 -2.91 13.28
C LEU A 18 -6.51 -3.73 13.79
N GLN A 19 -5.68 -4.25 12.89
CA GLN A 19 -4.49 -5.02 13.25
C GLN A 19 -3.30 -4.14 13.69
N ASN A 20 -3.34 -2.82 13.43
CA ASN A 20 -2.26 -1.88 13.72
C ASN A 20 -2.76 -0.66 14.51
N PRO A 21 -3.27 -0.82 15.74
CA PRO A 21 -3.96 0.23 16.49
C PRO A 21 -3.06 1.41 16.89
N SER A 22 -1.74 1.27 16.81
CA SER A 22 -0.79 2.35 17.08
C SER A 22 -0.65 3.36 15.91
N VAL A 23 -1.28 3.07 14.77
CA VAL A 23 -1.22 3.88 13.55
C VAL A 23 -2.65 4.19 13.10
N THR A 24 -2.89 5.42 12.65
CA THR A 24 -4.17 5.84 12.09
C THR A 24 -4.07 6.08 10.60
N GLN A 25 -5.20 6.00 9.90
CA GLN A 25 -5.27 6.32 8.48
C GLN A 25 -4.79 7.75 8.21
N GLU A 26 -5.24 8.71 9.01
CA GLU A 26 -4.83 10.11 8.91
C GLU A 26 -3.31 10.27 8.99
N ARG A 27 -2.65 9.58 9.95
CA ARG A 27 -1.19 9.66 10.08
C ARG A 27 -0.46 9.07 8.86
N CYS A 28 -0.96 7.96 8.32
CA CYS A 28 -0.43 7.39 7.09
C CYS A 28 -0.63 8.32 5.90
N ASP A 29 -1.80 8.95 5.80
CA ASP A 29 -2.12 9.86 4.70
C ASP A 29 -1.22 11.11 4.78
N THR A 30 -1.08 11.75 5.94
CA THR A 30 -0.17 12.88 6.14
C THR A 30 1.27 12.54 5.77
N GLU A 31 1.80 11.41 6.25
CA GLU A 31 3.16 10.98 5.91
C GLU A 31 3.30 10.75 4.39
N ALA A 32 2.30 10.17 3.73
CA ALA A 32 2.33 9.96 2.29
C ALA A 32 2.22 11.27 1.51
N GLU A 33 1.47 12.26 1.99
CA GLU A 33 1.42 13.60 1.41
C GLU A 33 2.79 14.29 1.51
N GLU A 34 3.49 14.14 2.64
CA GLU A 34 4.86 14.65 2.83
C GLU A 34 5.85 13.97 1.87
N ILE A 35 5.77 12.65 1.72
CA ILE A 35 6.63 11.87 0.80
C ILE A 35 6.38 12.26 -0.66
N THR A 36 5.11 12.42 -1.05
CA THR A 36 4.74 12.65 -2.45
C THR A 36 4.71 14.11 -2.86
N GLY A 37 4.64 15.04 -1.89
CA GLY A 37 4.42 16.47 -2.12
C GLY A 37 3.08 16.78 -2.77
N GLN A 38 2.12 15.86 -2.71
CA GLN A 38 0.80 15.93 -3.35
C GLN A 38 -0.25 15.36 -2.39
N SER A 39 -1.53 15.72 -2.59
CA SER A 39 -2.61 15.04 -1.88
C SER A 39 -2.71 13.58 -2.30
N VAL A 40 -3.04 12.71 -1.36
CA VAL A 40 -3.09 11.26 -1.58
C VAL A 40 -4.51 10.71 -1.48
N THR A 41 -4.75 9.60 -2.18
CA THR A 41 -6.01 8.85 -2.07
C THR A 41 -5.72 7.36 -1.91
N PRO A 42 -6.50 6.63 -1.07
CA PRO A 42 -6.43 5.19 -1.00
C PRO A 42 -6.66 4.58 -2.39
N THR A 43 -5.80 3.65 -2.78
CA THR A 43 -5.99 2.93 -4.04
C THR A 43 -7.13 1.90 -3.92
N LEU A 44 -7.80 1.57 -5.03
CA LEU A 44 -8.78 0.47 -5.03
C LEU A 44 -8.15 -0.91 -4.78
N SER A 45 -6.84 -1.04 -5.00
CA SER A 45 -6.11 -2.30 -4.87
C SER A 45 -5.28 -2.30 -3.60
N GLN A 46 -5.89 -2.68 -2.49
CA GLN A 46 -5.21 -2.80 -1.19
C GLN A 46 -4.56 -4.18 -1.02
N GLY A 47 -3.54 -4.23 -0.18
CA GLY A 47 -2.89 -5.50 0.19
C GLY A 47 -3.43 -6.02 1.51
N GLY A 48 -3.49 -7.34 1.69
CA GLY A 48 -4.01 -7.94 2.93
C GLY A 48 -3.24 -7.56 4.21
N ALA A 49 -1.99 -7.14 4.07
CA ALA A 49 -1.12 -6.70 5.16
C ALA A 49 -0.50 -5.32 4.92
N SER A 50 -1.12 -4.51 4.07
CA SER A 50 -0.60 -3.19 3.70
C SER A 50 -1.69 -2.19 3.31
N TYR A 51 -1.53 -0.96 3.77
CA TYR A 51 -2.31 0.19 3.32
C TYR A 51 -1.57 0.93 2.20
N THR A 52 -2.25 1.17 1.08
CA THR A 52 -1.65 1.74 -0.14
C THR A 52 -2.40 2.99 -0.59
N VAL A 53 -1.65 4.07 -0.78
CA VAL A 53 -2.17 5.36 -1.27
C VAL A 53 -1.39 5.83 -2.50
N ALA A 54 -2.04 6.61 -3.35
CA ALA A 54 -1.44 7.22 -4.53
C ALA A 54 -1.50 8.75 -4.45
N GLY A 55 -0.37 9.38 -4.74
CA GLY A 55 -0.22 10.83 -4.88
C GLY A 55 0.49 11.17 -6.18
N GLY A 56 -0.23 11.72 -7.15
CA GLY A 56 0.31 12.01 -8.48
C GLY A 56 0.84 10.77 -9.20
N ARG A 57 2.17 10.70 -9.40
CA ARG A 57 2.86 9.56 -10.04
C ARG A 57 3.50 8.59 -9.05
N LEU A 58 3.34 8.85 -7.76
CA LEU A 58 3.95 8.08 -6.68
C LEU A 58 2.89 7.25 -5.96
N VAL A 59 3.31 6.06 -5.53
CA VAL A 59 2.50 5.16 -4.71
C VAL A 59 3.29 4.89 -3.44
N VAL A 60 2.64 5.10 -2.29
CA VAL A 60 3.20 4.83 -0.97
C VAL A 60 2.45 3.65 -0.39
N GLN A 61 3.21 2.66 0.10
CA GLN A 61 2.66 1.46 0.71
C GLN A 61 3.20 1.30 2.13
N PHE A 62 2.31 1.42 3.11
CA PHE A 62 2.58 1.14 4.51
C PHE A 62 2.38 -0.34 4.77
N ARG A 63 3.39 -1.01 5.32
CA ARG A 63 3.39 -2.46 5.56
C ARG A 63 3.46 -2.75 7.03
N THR A 64 2.79 -3.84 7.44
CA THR A 64 2.99 -4.38 8.78
C THR A 64 4.43 -4.84 8.98
N PRO A 65 5.01 -4.72 10.19
CA PRO A 65 6.37 -5.18 10.46
C PRO A 65 6.59 -6.67 10.20
N SER A 66 5.53 -7.48 10.24
CA SER A 66 5.56 -8.91 9.91
C SER A 66 5.56 -9.22 8.41
N SER A 67 5.36 -8.20 7.56
CA SER A 67 5.26 -8.32 6.10
C SER A 67 6.26 -7.40 5.39
N VAL A 68 7.49 -7.34 5.91
CA VAL A 68 8.59 -6.59 5.30
C VAL A 68 8.79 -7.03 3.85
N LEU A 69 8.95 -6.07 2.97
CA LEU A 69 9.27 -6.35 1.57
C LEU A 69 10.73 -6.83 1.48
N ASP A 70 10.93 -8.04 0.97
CA ASP A 70 12.27 -8.55 0.71
C ASP A 70 12.88 -7.83 -0.50
N MET A 71 13.72 -6.84 -0.21
CA MET A 71 14.38 -6.01 -1.23
C MET A 71 15.47 -6.76 -1.99
N GLU A 72 16.07 -7.80 -1.40
CA GLU A 72 17.08 -8.61 -2.10
C GLU A 72 16.40 -9.51 -3.13
N LEU A 73 15.29 -10.16 -2.75
CA LEU A 73 14.46 -10.90 -3.70
C LEU A 73 13.99 -10.01 -4.87
N LEU A 74 13.56 -8.78 -4.58
CA LEU A 74 13.14 -7.85 -5.64
C LEU A 74 14.28 -7.47 -6.59
N LYS A 75 15.50 -7.26 -6.08
CA LYS A 75 16.67 -6.98 -6.92
C LYS A 75 16.95 -8.18 -7.83
N ASP A 76 16.87 -9.40 -7.33
CA ASP A 76 17.08 -10.60 -8.14
C ASP A 76 16.02 -10.76 -9.24
N LEU A 77 14.75 -10.50 -8.94
CA LEU A 77 13.67 -10.54 -9.92
C LEU A 77 13.79 -9.46 -11.00
N SER A 78 14.32 -8.28 -10.66
CA SER A 78 14.56 -7.20 -11.63
C SER A 78 15.56 -7.60 -12.73
N ARG A 79 16.46 -8.55 -12.45
CA ARG A 79 17.48 -9.03 -13.39
C ARG A 79 16.91 -9.98 -14.46
N ILE A 80 15.77 -10.62 -14.21
CA ILE A 80 15.16 -11.58 -15.14
C ILE A 80 14.46 -10.85 -16.31
N ARG A 81 14.16 -9.55 -16.18
CA ARG A 81 13.32 -8.82 -17.13
C ARG A 81 14.06 -8.18 -18.32
N THR A 82 15.35 -8.48 -18.53
CA THR A 82 16.16 -7.93 -19.63
C THR A 82 16.61 -8.99 -20.64
N THR A 83 15.74 -9.96 -20.96
CA THR A 83 15.93 -10.84 -22.12
C THR A 83 14.61 -11.02 -22.88
N SER A 84 14.27 -10.05 -23.73
CA SER A 84 13.28 -10.19 -24.81
C SER A 84 13.59 -9.19 -25.91
#